data_AF-A0A3D4RPE2-F1
#
_entry.id   AF-A0A3D4RPE2-F1
#
_cell.length_a   1.000
_cell.length_b   1.000
_cell.length_c   1.000
_cell.angle_alpha   90.00
_cell.angle_beta   90.00
_cell.angle_gamma   90.00
#
_symmetry.space_group_name_H-M   'P 1'
#
loop_
_entity.id
_entity.type
_entity.pdbx_description
1 polymer ?
#
loop_
_entity_poly.entity_id
_entity_poly.type
_entity_poly.pdbx_seq_one_letter_code
_entity_poly.pdbx_strand_id
1 'polypeptide(L)'
;MALKYFICDYARADWGKTSTLKLVIRKLGTPVSTKTSGADEWAMFKVVTNSGAVKCVVVATAGDPQSVQPQWLQEAVNCKADIVVCAARQRGSTIHNVSTILRGNGYEEIWFQNFYTEQPIGIGTMNDIMADAIVQLIYQLP
;
A
#
# COMPACT_ATOMS: atom_id res chain seq x y z
N MET A 1 -14.23 18.43 0.94
CA MET A 1 -13.15 17.68 1.62
C MET A 1 -12.45 16.88 0.54
N ALA A 2 -11.11 16.84 0.50
CA ALA A 2 -10.42 16.03 -0.50
C ALA A 2 -10.72 14.54 -0.24
N LEU A 3 -11.00 13.78 -1.30
CA LEU A 3 -11.23 12.33 -1.19
C LEU A 3 -9.93 11.65 -0.74
N LYS A 4 -10.07 10.67 0.14
CA LYS A 4 -8.96 9.85 0.63
C LYS A 4 -9.15 8.44 0.16
N TYR A 5 -8.06 7.76 -0.17
CA TYR A 5 -8.09 6.41 -0.73
C TYR A 5 -7.17 5.48 0.03
N PHE A 6 -7.53 4.20 0.11
CA PHE A 6 -6.55 3.19 0.40
C PHE A 6 -6.51 2.11 -0.68
N ILE A 7 -5.31 1.73 -1.07
CA ILE A 7 -5.04 0.67 -2.04
C ILE A 7 -4.53 -0.52 -1.25
N CYS A 8 -5.28 -1.61 -1.27
CA CYS A 8 -4.95 -2.80 -0.51
C CYS A 8 -4.48 -3.91 -1.45
N ASP A 9 -3.17 -4.21 -1.44
CA ASP A 9 -2.62 -5.38 -2.13
C ASP A 9 -3.02 -6.63 -1.35
N TYR A 10 -3.95 -7.41 -1.90
CA TYR A 10 -4.46 -8.62 -1.27
C TYR A 10 -4.11 -9.86 -2.09
N ALA A 11 -3.58 -10.86 -1.41
CA ALA A 11 -3.22 -12.15 -2.00
C ALA A 11 -3.00 -13.20 -0.91
N ARG A 12 -2.86 -14.48 -1.33
CA ARG A 12 -2.44 -15.57 -0.44
C ARG A 12 -1.06 -15.30 0.17
N ALA A 13 -0.70 -16.05 1.21
CA ALA A 13 0.67 -16.02 1.72
C ALA A 13 1.66 -16.35 0.58
N ASP A 14 2.86 -15.76 0.65
CA ASP A 14 3.96 -16.00 -0.29
C ASP A 14 3.76 -15.54 -1.75
N TRP A 15 2.68 -14.81 -2.03
CA TRP A 15 2.41 -14.22 -3.34
C TRP A 15 3.07 -12.85 -3.57
N GLY A 16 4.18 -12.56 -2.86
CA GLY A 16 5.02 -11.40 -3.18
C GLY A 16 4.54 -10.02 -2.69
N LYS A 17 3.41 -9.89 -1.98
CA LYS A 17 2.86 -8.59 -1.51
C LYS A 17 3.90 -7.63 -0.90
N THR A 18 4.64 -8.08 0.11
CA THR A 18 5.67 -7.27 0.76
C THR A 18 6.73 -6.83 -0.24
N SER A 19 7.16 -7.72 -1.14
CA SER A 19 8.11 -7.41 -2.20
C SER A 19 7.55 -6.41 -3.21
N THR A 20 6.29 -6.57 -3.62
CA THR A 20 5.57 -5.60 -4.48
C THR A 20 5.54 -4.22 -3.84
N LEU A 21 5.13 -4.10 -2.57
CA LEU A 21 5.05 -2.80 -1.91
C LEU A 21 6.42 -2.16 -1.67
N LYS A 22 7.48 -2.95 -1.47
CA LYS A 22 8.87 -2.43 -1.48
C LYS A 22 9.26 -1.88 -2.86
N LEU A 23 8.83 -2.52 -3.95
CA LEU A 23 9.03 -1.98 -5.29
C LEU A 23 8.24 -0.69 -5.51
N VAL A 24 7.01 -0.58 -4.98
CA VAL A 24 6.23 0.68 -4.98
C VAL A 24 7.02 1.79 -4.27
N ILE A 25 7.55 1.52 -3.07
CA ILE A 25 8.41 2.47 -2.32
C ILE A 25 9.58 2.95 -3.17
N ARG A 26 10.28 2.04 -3.86
CA ARG A 26 11.42 2.38 -4.73
C ARG A 26 11.00 3.21 -5.94
N LYS A 27 9.88 2.87 -6.58
CA LYS A 27 9.38 3.53 -7.79
C LYS A 27 8.83 4.94 -7.50
N LEU A 28 8.30 5.19 -6.30
CA LEU A 28 7.90 6.53 -5.85
C LEU A 28 9.09 7.45 -5.54
N GLY A 29 10.32 6.92 -5.51
CA GLY A 29 11.54 7.70 -5.35
C GLY A 29 11.92 7.92 -3.88
N THR A 30 12.34 9.14 -3.54
CA THR A 30 12.83 9.45 -2.19
C THR A 30 11.69 9.77 -1.23
N PRO A 31 11.51 9.01 -0.15
CA PRO A 31 10.49 9.28 0.85
C PRO A 31 10.84 10.50 1.71
N VAL A 32 9.80 11.19 2.18
CA VAL A 32 9.87 12.28 3.16
C VAL A 32 10.13 11.74 4.57
N SER A 33 9.64 10.53 4.86
CA SER A 33 9.86 9.85 6.14
C SER A 33 9.79 8.34 5.94
N THR A 34 10.57 7.59 6.71
CA THR A 34 10.62 6.13 6.64
C THR A 34 10.74 5.51 8.01
N LYS A 35 10.21 4.30 8.17
CA LYS A 35 10.40 3.43 9.33
C LYS A 35 10.54 1.99 8.86
N THR A 36 11.19 1.18 9.68
CA THR A 36 11.35 -0.25 9.43
C THR A 36 11.04 -1.04 10.68
N SER A 37 10.43 -2.22 10.54
CA SER A 37 10.24 -3.19 11.61
C SER A 37 10.52 -4.58 11.05
N GLY A 38 11.67 -5.16 11.39
CA GLY A 38 12.12 -6.41 10.78
C GLY A 38 12.28 -6.26 9.26
N ALA A 39 11.58 -7.10 8.50
CA ALA A 39 11.58 -7.04 7.04
C ALA A 39 10.59 -6.01 6.47
N ASP A 40 9.74 -5.41 7.30
CA ASP A 40 8.70 -4.50 6.83
C ASP A 40 9.13 -3.04 6.83
N GLU A 41 8.57 -2.27 5.90
CA GLU A 41 8.86 -0.87 5.65
C GLU A 41 7.57 -0.05 5.69
N TRP A 42 7.69 1.16 6.25
CA TRP A 42 6.69 2.21 6.18
C TRP A 42 7.37 3.44 5.56
N ALA A 43 6.77 4.05 4.55
CA ALA A 43 7.35 5.21 3.89
C ALA A 43 6.26 6.20 3.49
N MET A 44 6.55 7.49 3.70
CA MET A 44 5.67 8.60 3.33
C MET A 44 6.29 9.43 2.23
N PHE A 45 5.47 9.84 1.27
CA PHE A 45 5.88 10.57 0.07
C PHE A 45 4.98 11.78 -0.14
N LYS A 46 5.51 12.79 -0.82
CA LYS A 46 4.72 13.82 -1.49
C LYS A 46 4.74 13.54 -2.97
N VAL A 47 3.58 13.25 -3.54
CA VAL A 47 3.42 12.85 -4.94
C VAL A 47 2.61 13.91 -5.66
N VAL A 48 3.06 14.35 -6.83
CA VAL A 48 2.25 15.18 -7.73
C VAL A 48 1.51 14.22 -8.66
N THR A 49 0.17 14.20 -8.59
CA THR A 49 -0.67 13.36 -9.45
C THR A 49 -0.75 13.91 -10.86
N ASN A 50 -1.33 13.15 -11.79
CA ASN A 50 -1.53 13.56 -13.18
C ASN A 50 -2.49 14.76 -13.31
N SER A 51 -3.35 15.00 -12.31
CA SER A 51 -4.18 16.21 -12.22
C SER A 51 -3.41 17.44 -11.73
N GLY A 52 -2.14 17.28 -11.34
CA GLY A 52 -1.31 18.33 -10.75
C GLY A 52 -1.53 18.51 -9.24
N ALA A 53 -2.36 17.69 -8.60
CA ALA A 53 -2.60 17.77 -7.16
C ALA A 53 -1.40 17.17 -6.39
N VAL A 54 -1.00 17.82 -5.29
CA VAL A 54 0.00 17.28 -4.37
C VAL A 54 -0.71 16.40 -3.34
N LYS A 55 -0.31 15.14 -3.25
CA LYS A 55 -0.86 14.14 -2.33
C LYS A 55 0.20 13.65 -1.35
N CYS A 56 -0.21 13.47 -0.10
CA CYS A 56 0.53 12.73 0.90
C CYS A 56 0.22 11.23 0.74
N VAL A 57 1.21 10.45 0.32
CA VAL A 57 1.06 9.00 0.07
C VAL A 57 1.85 8.25 1.11
N VAL A 58 1.23 7.28 1.77
CA VAL A 58 1.91 6.37 2.70
C VAL A 58 1.87 4.96 2.13
N VAL A 59 3.01 4.27 2.14
CA VAL A 59 3.11 2.85 1.77
C VAL A 59 3.58 2.07 2.99
N ALA A 60 2.82 1.05 3.38
CA ALA A 60 3.10 0.19 4.52
C ALA A 60 3.15 -1.28 4.07
N THR A 61 4.32 -1.91 4.14
CA THR A 61 4.49 -3.29 3.65
C THR A 61 4.03 -4.36 4.63
N ALA A 62 3.90 -3.99 5.92
CA ALA A 62 3.49 -4.90 6.97
C ALA A 62 2.10 -5.49 6.68
N GLY A 63 2.05 -6.81 6.61
CA GLY A 63 0.83 -7.60 6.50
C GLY A 63 0.72 -8.61 7.64
N ASP A 64 -0.44 -9.26 7.76
CA ASP A 64 -0.58 -10.37 8.72
C ASP A 64 0.45 -11.49 8.41
N PRO A 65 1.05 -12.11 9.46
CA PRO A 65 0.61 -12.09 10.85
C PRO A 65 1.43 -11.18 11.79
N GLN A 66 2.06 -10.09 11.31
CA GLN A 66 2.96 -9.27 12.14
C GLN A 66 2.37 -7.91 12.58
N SER A 67 2.59 -7.59 13.86
CA SER A 67 1.73 -6.79 14.76
C SER A 67 1.86 -5.26 14.68
N VAL A 68 2.70 -4.72 13.80
CA VAL A 68 2.87 -3.26 13.66
C VAL A 68 1.90 -2.64 12.67
N GLN A 69 1.23 -3.44 11.83
CA GLN A 69 0.34 -2.93 10.79
C GLN A 69 -0.74 -1.97 11.36
N PRO A 70 -1.51 -2.30 12.41
CA PRO A 70 -2.53 -1.39 12.92
C PRO A 70 -1.96 -0.04 13.35
N GLN A 71 -0.77 -0.03 13.97
CA GLN A 71 -0.08 1.18 14.41
C GLN A 71 0.34 2.03 13.21
N TRP A 72 0.88 1.41 12.16
CA TRP A 72 1.30 2.07 10.94
C TRP A 72 0.13 2.63 10.11
N LEU A 73 -1.01 1.93 10.09
CA LEU A 73 -2.24 2.45 9.49
C LEU A 73 -2.78 3.64 10.27
N GLN A 74 -2.80 3.57 11.61
CA GLN A 74 -3.21 4.69 12.44
C GLN A 74 -2.27 5.89 12.30
N GLU A 75 -0.97 5.65 12.17
CA GLU A 75 0.01 6.69 11.91
C GLU A 75 -0.22 7.36 10.55
N ALA A 76 -0.54 6.60 9.50
CA ALA A 76 -0.89 7.16 8.21
C ALA A 76 -2.10 8.12 8.30
N VAL A 77 -3.11 7.74 9.09
CA VAL A 77 -4.26 8.60 9.39
C VAL A 77 -3.83 9.87 10.14
N ASN A 78 -3.00 9.74 11.17
CA ASN A 78 -2.52 10.87 11.98
C ASN A 78 -1.66 11.85 11.16
N CYS A 79 -0.87 11.34 10.21
CA CYS A 79 -0.11 12.12 9.23
C CYS A 79 -0.99 12.77 8.16
N LYS A 80 -2.31 12.56 8.20
CA LYS A 80 -3.27 13.06 7.21
C LYS A 80 -2.91 12.61 5.79
N ALA A 81 -2.52 11.34 5.63
CA ALA A 81 -2.33 10.77 4.30
C ALA A 81 -3.60 10.94 3.44
N ASP A 82 -3.40 11.27 2.17
CA ASP A 82 -4.48 11.27 1.18
C ASP A 82 -4.65 9.88 0.58
N ILE A 83 -3.54 9.14 0.43
CA ILE A 83 -3.53 7.78 -0.11
C ILE A 83 -2.73 6.86 0.83
N VAL A 84 -3.30 5.72 1.22
CA VAL A 84 -2.61 4.68 1.98
C VAL A 84 -2.52 3.40 1.17
N VAL A 85 -1.30 2.92 0.90
CA VAL A 85 -1.07 1.64 0.23
C VAL A 85 -0.62 0.63 1.28
N CYS A 86 -1.30 -0.51 1.38
CA CYS A 86 -0.98 -1.51 2.38
C CYS A 86 -1.22 -2.94 1.90
N ALA A 87 -0.56 -3.91 2.54
CA ALA A 87 -0.79 -5.33 2.28
C ALA A 87 -1.92 -5.87 3.16
N ALA A 88 -2.76 -6.76 2.61
CA ALA A 88 -3.74 -7.50 3.39
C ALA A 88 -3.84 -8.97 2.95
N ARG A 89 -4.48 -9.79 3.79
CA ARG A 89 -4.92 -11.15 3.49
C ARG A 89 -6.41 -11.14 3.17
N GLN A 90 -6.89 -12.13 2.41
CA GLN A 90 -8.32 -12.28 2.09
C GLN A 90 -9.21 -12.66 3.29
N ARG A 91 -8.62 -13.12 4.40
CA ARG A 91 -9.33 -13.54 5.61
C ARG A 91 -8.45 -13.27 6.83
N GLY A 92 -9.08 -13.07 7.99
CA GLY A 92 -8.41 -12.85 9.27
C GLY A 92 -8.45 -11.39 9.74
N SER A 93 -7.64 -11.09 10.75
CA SER A 93 -7.60 -9.81 11.46
C SER A 93 -7.26 -8.62 10.57
N THR A 94 -6.45 -8.78 9.52
CA THR A 94 -5.98 -7.65 8.72
C THR A 94 -7.06 -6.98 7.87
N ILE A 95 -8.07 -7.69 7.35
CA ILE A 95 -9.24 -7.04 6.72
C ILE A 95 -10.02 -6.23 7.75
N HIS A 96 -10.16 -6.77 8.97
CA HIS A 96 -10.85 -6.06 10.03
C HIS A 96 -10.08 -4.81 10.46
N ASN A 97 -8.75 -4.89 10.59
CA ASN A 97 -7.92 -3.75 10.96
C ASN A 97 -7.92 -2.65 9.90
N VAL A 98 -7.73 -3.02 8.62
CA VAL A 98 -7.76 -2.08 7.50
C VAL A 98 -9.15 -1.43 7.37
N SER A 99 -10.21 -2.24 7.43
CA SER A 99 -11.58 -1.74 7.34
C SER A 99 -11.92 -0.81 8.52
N THR A 100 -11.61 -1.21 9.75
CA THR A 100 -11.92 -0.39 10.95
C THR A 100 -11.11 0.90 10.97
N ILE A 101 -9.82 0.88 10.66
CA ILE A 101 -8.95 2.05 10.77
C ILE A 101 -9.15 2.99 9.57
N LEU A 102 -9.02 2.49 8.34
CA LEU A 102 -9.03 3.36 7.15
C LEU A 102 -10.46 3.73 6.75
N ARG A 103 -11.37 2.76 6.60
CA ARG A 103 -12.77 3.13 6.28
C ARG A 103 -13.40 3.94 7.41
N GLY A 104 -13.11 3.61 8.67
CA GLY A 104 -13.57 4.37 9.83
C GLY A 104 -13.09 5.83 9.85
N ASN A 105 -12.01 6.16 9.14
CA ASN A 105 -11.50 7.51 8.97
C ASN A 105 -11.83 8.13 7.59
N GLY A 106 -12.84 7.58 6.90
CA GLY A 106 -13.39 8.15 5.66
C GLY A 106 -12.56 7.93 4.41
N TYR A 107 -11.72 6.89 4.39
CA TYR A 107 -10.99 6.49 3.19
C TYR A 107 -11.86 5.57 2.33
N GLU A 108 -11.92 5.88 1.03
CA GLU A 108 -12.49 5.03 -0.01
C GLU A 108 -11.55 3.87 -0.31
N GLU A 109 -12.13 2.69 -0.55
CA GLU A 109 -11.35 1.47 -0.69
C GLU A 109 -11.09 1.05 -2.12
N ILE A 110 -9.87 0.60 -2.39
CA ILE A 110 -9.48 -0.04 -3.64
C ILE A 110 -8.77 -1.34 -3.32
N TRP A 111 -9.48 -2.45 -3.52
CA TRP A 111 -8.90 -3.79 -3.40
C TRP A 111 -8.18 -4.14 -4.70
N PHE A 112 -6.89 -4.42 -4.60
CA PHE A 112 -6.05 -4.73 -5.74
C PHE A 112 -5.40 -6.10 -5.54
N GLN A 113 -5.77 -7.09 -6.36
CA GLN A 113 -5.27 -8.45 -6.19
C GLN A 113 -3.91 -8.60 -6.84
N ASN A 114 -2.92 -9.13 -6.11
CA ASN A 114 -1.63 -9.45 -6.70
C ASN A 114 -1.78 -10.45 -7.84
N PHE A 115 -1.08 -10.18 -8.95
CA PHE A 115 -1.07 -11.09 -10.08
C PHE A 115 -0.33 -12.37 -9.71
N TYR A 116 -0.86 -13.50 -10.18
CA TYR A 116 -0.23 -14.80 -10.03
C TYR A 116 -0.11 -15.47 -11.37
N THR A 117 0.98 -16.18 -11.56
CA THR A 117 1.21 -16.98 -12.75
C THR A 117 1.94 -18.25 -12.35
N GLU A 118 1.55 -19.35 -12.98
CA GLU A 118 2.25 -20.63 -12.91
C GLU A 118 3.34 -20.73 -13.98
N GLN A 119 3.46 -19.70 -14.83
CA GLN A 119 4.42 -19.62 -15.92
C GLN A 119 5.81 -19.18 -15.42
N PRO A 120 6.89 -19.46 -16.18
CA PRO A 120 8.28 -19.18 -15.77
C PRO A 120 8.64 -17.69 -15.65
N ILE A 121 7.71 -16.78 -15.95
CA ILE A 121 7.90 -15.31 -15.92
C ILE A 121 8.42 -14.81 -14.56
N GLY A 122 8.32 -15.62 -13.51
CA GLY A 122 9.01 -15.40 -12.25
C GLY A 122 8.30 -14.37 -11.38
N ILE A 123 8.25 -14.64 -10.08
CA ILE A 123 7.53 -13.81 -9.11
C ILE A 123 8.05 -12.36 -9.08
N GLY A 124 9.35 -12.16 -9.36
CA GLY A 124 9.96 -10.83 -9.43
C GLY A 124 9.33 -9.93 -10.51
N THR A 125 9.17 -10.45 -11.72
CA THR A 125 8.55 -9.73 -12.84
C THR A 125 7.09 -9.40 -12.55
N MET A 126 6.35 -10.35 -11.95
CA MET A 126 4.95 -10.12 -11.58
C MET A 126 4.82 -9.04 -10.51
N ASN A 127 5.69 -9.06 -9.50
CA ASN A 127 5.73 -8.02 -8.47
C ASN A 127 6.07 -6.64 -9.07
N ASP A 128 6.93 -6.58 -10.08
CA ASP A 128 7.31 -5.33 -10.74
C ASP A 128 6.15 -4.73 -11.55
N ILE A 129 5.46 -5.55 -12.36
CA ILE A 129 4.25 -5.16 -13.09
C ILE A 129 3.16 -4.69 -12.12
N MET A 130 2.98 -5.43 -11.02
CA MET A 130 2.00 -5.07 -9.98
C MET A 130 2.37 -3.74 -9.30
N ALA A 131 3.65 -3.52 -9.02
CA ALA A 131 4.12 -2.26 -8.45
C ALA A 131 3.92 -1.09 -9.42
N ASP A 132 4.17 -1.27 -10.72
CA ASP A 132 3.88 -0.27 -11.74
C ASP A 132 2.39 0.07 -11.79
N ALA A 133 1.52 -0.94 -11.73
CA ALA A 133 0.07 -0.72 -11.73
C ALA A 133 -0.39 0.07 -10.49
N ILE A 134 0.12 -0.25 -9.29
CA ILE A 134 -0.18 0.50 -8.06
C ILE A 134 0.31 1.95 -8.19
N VAL A 135 1.53 2.17 -8.68
CA VAL A 135 2.10 3.52 -8.87
C VAL A 135 1.28 4.33 -9.87
N GLN A 136 0.89 3.73 -11.00
CA GLN A 136 0.00 4.39 -11.97
C GLN A 136 -1.34 4.74 -11.34
N LEU A 137 -1.93 3.86 -10.54
CA LEU A 137 -3.18 4.15 -9.84
C LEU A 137 -3.03 5.35 -8.89
N ILE A 138 -1.94 5.42 -8.09
CA ILE A 138 -1.65 6.57 -7.22
C ILE A 138 -1.65 7.88 -8.02
N TYR A 139 -1.02 7.90 -9.20
CA TYR A 139 -0.96 9.10 -10.05
C TYR A 139 -2.29 9.48 -10.69
N GLN A 140 -3.24 8.55 -10.82
CA GLN A 140 -4.55 8.80 -11.43
C GLN A 140 -5.62 9.23 -10.41
N LEU A 141 -5.39 9.00 -9.12
CA LEU A 141 -6.37 9.35 -8.09
C LEU A 141 -6.49 10.88 -7.94
N PRO A 142 -7.74 11.40 -7.84
CA PRO A 142 -8.02 12.85 -7.77
C PRO A 142 -7.57 13.46 -6.45
#